data_AF-A0A1I0HAR1-F1
#
_entry.id   AF-A0A1I0HAR1-F1
#
_cell.length_a   1.000
_cell.length_b   1.000
_cell.length_c   1.000
_cell.angle_alpha   90.00
_cell.angle_beta   90.00
_cell.angle_gamma   90.00
#
_symmetry.space_group_name_H-M   'P 1'
#
loop_
_entity.id
_entity.type
_entity.pdbx_description
1 polymer ?
#
loop_
_entity_poly.entity_id
_entity_poly.type
_entity_poly.pdbx_seq_one_letter_code
_entity_poly.pdbx_strand_id
1 'polypeptide(L)'
;MKKIVVLFFLVILAIGHENIIFASFKNQEIEDEAIGQYLQEVFEERVQIWNEFMMKGDKDLQSIKKQLMEYTTEPLLSFDMNAFEDLLKNPTSYEIIRDVSIERCQSIEMEGSNRTYLVEIFWVVEAYEELHREEVEYIVIMEKINDKWLLSDYQLNR
;
A
#
# COMPACT_ATOMS: atom_id res chain seq x y z
N MET A 1 -17.72 13.37 54.02
CA MET A 1 -18.31 12.66 52.86
C MET A 1 -17.89 13.22 51.50
N LYS A 2 -17.79 14.54 51.28
CA LYS A 2 -17.39 15.11 49.96
C LYS A 2 -15.95 14.77 49.51
N LYS A 3 -14.98 14.63 50.43
CA LYS A 3 -13.57 14.32 50.09
C LYS A 3 -13.33 12.86 49.66
N ILE A 4 -14.18 11.93 50.12
CA ILE A 4 -14.06 10.49 49.79
C ILE A 4 -14.53 10.22 48.36
N VAL A 5 -15.59 10.91 47.91
CA VAL A 5 -16.12 10.79 46.55
C VAL A 5 -15.10 11.30 45.51
N VAL A 6 -14.40 12.41 45.82
CA VAL A 6 -13.36 12.96 44.94
C VAL A 6 -12.15 12.01 44.82
N LEU A 7 -11.78 11.34 45.91
CA LEU A 7 -10.69 10.36 45.89
C LEU A 7 -11.05 9.13 45.03
N PHE A 8 -12.31 8.71 45.08
CA PHE A 8 -12.82 7.59 44.29
C PHE A 8 -12.82 7.89 42.77
N PHE A 9 -13.18 9.13 42.40
CA PHE A 9 -13.12 9.58 41.00
C PHE A 9 -11.68 9.62 40.45
N LEU A 10 -10.69 9.99 41.26
CA LEU A 10 -9.27 10.00 40.85
C LEU A 10 -8.73 8.58 40.62
N VAL A 11 -9.16 7.59 41.41
CA VAL A 11 -8.76 6.19 41.23
C VAL A 11 -9.40 5.59 39.98
N ILE A 12 -10.67 5.91 39.68
CA ILE A 12 -11.33 5.47 38.45
C ILE A 12 -10.69 6.11 37.21
N LEU A 13 -10.31 7.39 37.28
CA LEU A 13 -9.56 8.08 36.22
C LEU A 13 -8.18 7.47 35.97
N ALA A 14 -7.48 7.05 37.03
CA ALA A 14 -6.17 6.39 36.91
C ALA A 14 -6.28 4.99 36.29
N ILE A 15 -7.30 4.20 36.65
CA ILE A 15 -7.51 2.84 36.11
C ILE A 15 -8.06 2.87 34.67
N GLY A 16 -8.83 3.92 34.32
CA GLY A 16 -9.41 4.08 32.99
C GLY A 16 -8.41 4.51 31.90
N HIS A 17 -7.32 5.18 32.27
CA HIS A 17 -6.38 5.73 31.29
C HIS A 17 -5.36 4.73 30.74
N GLU A 18 -5.00 3.69 31.51
CA GLU A 18 -3.98 2.72 31.08
C GLU A 18 -4.51 1.64 30.14
N ASN A 19 -5.80 1.29 30.23
CA ASN A 19 -6.35 0.15 29.48
C ASN A 19 -7.02 0.52 28.15
N ILE A 20 -7.40 1.77 27.95
CA ILE A 20 -8.18 2.18 26.74
C ILE A 20 -7.26 2.64 25.62
N ILE A 21 -6.10 3.25 25.94
CA ILE A 21 -5.17 3.74 24.93
C ILE A 21 -4.29 2.60 24.39
N PHE A 22 -3.71 1.77 25.27
CA PHE A 22 -2.81 0.69 24.84
C PHE A 22 -3.47 -0.41 23.99
N ALA A 23 -4.74 -0.72 24.24
CA ALA A 23 -5.46 -1.73 23.44
C ALA A 23 -5.74 -1.27 22.00
N SER A 24 -6.03 0.03 21.82
CA SER A 24 -6.27 0.62 20.49
C SER A 24 -4.99 0.70 19.67
N PHE A 25 -3.88 1.16 20.28
CA PHE A 25 -2.60 1.27 19.59
C PHE A 25 -2.06 -0.10 19.16
N LYS A 26 -2.16 -1.13 20.02
CA LYS A 26 -1.73 -2.48 19.67
C LYS A 26 -2.56 -3.09 18.53
N ASN A 27 -3.86 -2.82 18.49
CA ASN A 27 -4.71 -3.29 17.40
C ASN A 27 -4.38 -2.58 16.08
N GLN A 28 -4.03 -1.29 16.14
CA GLN A 28 -3.61 -0.53 14.97
C GLN A 28 -2.26 -1.01 14.42
N GLU A 29 -1.27 -1.28 15.28
CA GLU A 29 0.03 -1.84 14.83
C GLU A 29 -0.15 -3.21 14.14
N ILE A 30 -0.99 -4.09 14.69
CA ILE A 30 -1.29 -5.40 14.09
C ILE A 30 -2.01 -5.23 12.73
N GLU A 31 -2.89 -4.25 12.63
CA GLU A 31 -3.60 -3.94 11.40
C GLU A 31 -2.67 -3.35 10.33
N ASP A 32 -1.77 -2.45 10.73
CA ASP A 32 -0.78 -1.84 9.84
C ASP A 32 0.24 -2.88 9.34
N GLU A 33 0.66 -3.84 10.18
CA GLU A 33 1.51 -4.96 9.76
C GLU A 33 0.81 -5.87 8.74
N ALA A 34 -0.45 -6.24 9.00
CA ALA A 34 -1.23 -7.07 8.09
C ALA A 34 -1.47 -6.37 6.74
N ILE A 35 -1.73 -5.06 6.76
CA ILE A 35 -1.86 -4.26 5.55
C ILE A 35 -0.51 -4.10 4.84
N GLY A 36 0.59 -3.94 5.57
CA GLY A 36 1.93 -3.90 5.00
C GLY A 36 2.25 -5.19 4.23
N GLN A 37 1.96 -6.35 4.82
CA GLN A 37 2.11 -7.65 4.13
C GLN A 37 1.21 -7.77 2.90
N TYR A 38 -0.03 -7.27 2.98
CA TYR A 38 -0.91 -7.28 1.83
C TYR A 38 -0.41 -6.35 0.71
N LEU A 39 0.04 -5.15 1.05
CA LEU A 39 0.62 -4.22 0.10
C LEU A 39 1.89 -4.80 -0.55
N GLN A 40 2.69 -5.57 0.19
CA GLN A 40 3.84 -6.29 -0.36
C GLN A 40 3.39 -7.20 -1.52
N GLU A 41 2.36 -8.03 -1.29
CA GLU A 41 1.77 -8.89 -2.32
C GLU A 41 1.27 -8.06 -3.51
N VAL A 42 0.56 -6.94 -3.27
CA VAL A 42 0.07 -6.05 -4.33
C VAL A 42 1.22 -5.55 -5.22
N PHE A 43 2.31 -5.07 -4.63
CA PHE A 43 3.42 -4.50 -5.39
C PHE A 43 4.24 -5.59 -6.10
N GLU A 44 4.45 -6.75 -5.49
CA GLU A 44 5.09 -7.91 -6.12
C GLU A 44 4.33 -8.36 -7.37
N GLU A 45 3.01 -8.50 -7.28
CA GLU A 45 2.16 -8.90 -8.41
C GLU A 45 2.17 -7.86 -9.53
N ARG A 46 2.12 -6.57 -9.19
CA ARG A 46 2.25 -5.49 -10.17
C ARG A 46 3.61 -5.52 -10.87
N VAL A 47 4.70 -5.74 -10.14
CA VAL A 47 6.06 -5.90 -10.69
C VAL A 47 6.14 -7.11 -11.60
N GLN A 48 5.55 -8.24 -11.21
CA GLN A 48 5.50 -9.44 -12.04
C GLN A 48 4.75 -9.17 -13.36
N ILE A 49 3.57 -8.56 -13.29
CA ILE A 49 2.77 -8.21 -14.49
C ILE A 49 3.58 -7.31 -15.43
N TRP A 50 4.23 -6.27 -14.88
CA TRP A 50 5.09 -5.34 -15.62
C TRP A 50 6.25 -6.08 -16.31
N ASN A 51 7.06 -6.82 -15.56
CA ASN A 51 8.21 -7.52 -16.09
C ASN A 51 7.84 -8.56 -17.14
N GLU A 52 6.75 -9.30 -16.91
CA GLU A 52 6.27 -10.27 -17.89
C GLU A 52 5.80 -9.62 -19.18
N PHE A 53 5.16 -8.45 -19.10
CA PHE A 53 4.82 -7.66 -20.29
C PHE A 53 6.09 -7.24 -21.04
N MET A 54 7.07 -6.68 -20.33
CA MET A 54 8.34 -6.21 -20.91
C MET A 54 9.16 -7.33 -21.57
N MET A 55 9.19 -8.53 -20.98
CA MET A 55 10.00 -9.64 -21.50
C MET A 55 9.31 -10.42 -22.62
N LYS A 56 7.97 -10.56 -22.57
CA LYS A 56 7.23 -11.44 -23.48
C LYS A 56 6.63 -10.69 -24.67
N GLY A 57 6.46 -9.36 -24.60
CA GLY A 57 6.04 -8.49 -25.71
C GLY A 57 4.61 -8.66 -26.23
N ASP A 58 3.99 -9.83 -26.02
CA ASP A 58 2.70 -10.23 -26.62
C ASP A 58 1.61 -10.54 -25.58
N LYS A 59 1.70 -9.99 -24.36
CA LYS A 59 0.60 -10.17 -23.39
C LYS A 59 -0.63 -9.40 -23.85
N ASP A 60 -1.75 -10.12 -23.96
CA ASP A 60 -3.08 -9.55 -24.18
C ASP A 60 -3.42 -8.56 -23.05
N LEU A 61 -3.71 -7.30 -23.42
CA LEU A 61 -4.07 -6.24 -22.48
C LEU A 61 -5.30 -6.60 -21.64
N GLN A 62 -6.24 -7.40 -22.17
CA GLN A 62 -7.40 -7.84 -21.38
C GLN A 62 -6.99 -8.80 -20.27
N SER A 63 -6.01 -9.69 -20.54
CA SER A 63 -5.43 -10.57 -19.53
C SER A 63 -4.70 -9.78 -18.44
N ILE A 64 -3.93 -8.76 -18.82
CA ILE A 64 -3.26 -7.85 -17.87
C ILE A 64 -4.28 -7.13 -17.01
N LYS A 65 -5.30 -6.52 -17.62
CA LYS A 65 -6.36 -5.82 -16.90
C LYS A 65 -7.03 -6.73 -15.87
N LYS A 66 -7.33 -7.97 -16.26
CA LYS A 66 -7.96 -8.94 -15.35
C LYS A 66 -7.07 -9.25 -14.14
N GLN A 67 -5.77 -9.43 -14.33
CA GLN A 67 -4.81 -9.66 -13.23
C GLN A 67 -4.72 -8.43 -12.32
N LEU A 68 -4.58 -7.23 -12.89
CA LEU A 68 -4.51 -5.99 -12.12
C LEU A 68 -5.78 -5.72 -11.29
N MET A 69 -6.96 -6.05 -11.82
CA MET A 69 -8.24 -5.90 -11.10
C MET A 69 -8.34 -6.76 -9.84
N GLU A 70 -7.47 -7.75 -9.66
CA GLU A 70 -7.42 -8.52 -8.42
C GLU A 70 -6.78 -7.73 -7.27
N TYR A 71 -5.94 -6.73 -7.57
CA TYR A 71 -5.13 -6.01 -6.58
C TYR A 71 -5.34 -4.49 -6.59
N THR A 72 -5.84 -3.94 -7.70
CA THR A 72 -5.99 -2.51 -7.94
C THR A 72 -7.42 -2.14 -8.30
N THR A 73 -7.77 -0.88 -8.07
CA THR A 73 -9.03 -0.27 -8.48
C THR A 73 -8.75 1.08 -9.16
N GLU A 74 -9.80 1.76 -9.60
CA GLU A 74 -9.69 3.09 -10.18
C GLU A 74 -9.27 4.13 -9.12
N PRO A 75 -8.54 5.19 -9.52
CA PRO A 75 -8.08 5.50 -10.88
C PRO A 75 -6.79 4.76 -11.31
N LEU A 76 -6.09 4.09 -10.40
CA LEU A 76 -4.79 3.47 -10.69
C LEU A 76 -4.89 2.39 -11.77
N LEU A 77 -5.95 1.58 -11.78
CA LEU A 77 -6.14 0.58 -12.82
C LEU A 77 -6.13 1.20 -14.22
N SER A 78 -6.84 2.31 -14.43
CA SER A 78 -6.81 3.03 -15.70
C SER A 78 -5.42 3.60 -16.01
N PHE A 79 -4.72 4.12 -15.00
CA PHE A 79 -3.35 4.62 -15.18
C PHE A 79 -2.39 3.51 -15.63
N ASP A 80 -2.39 2.37 -14.96
CA ASP A 80 -1.56 1.20 -15.30
C ASP A 80 -1.88 0.72 -16.73
N MET A 81 -3.17 0.61 -17.08
CA MET A 81 -3.58 0.17 -18.43
C MET A 81 -3.17 1.16 -19.53
N ASN A 82 -3.27 2.46 -19.27
CA ASN A 82 -2.81 3.48 -20.21
C ASN A 82 -1.29 3.38 -20.42
N ALA A 83 -0.51 3.12 -19.36
CA ALA A 83 0.92 2.90 -19.48
C ALA A 83 1.22 1.71 -20.40
N PHE A 84 0.57 0.55 -20.19
CA PHE A 84 0.74 -0.61 -21.08
C PHE A 84 0.33 -0.34 -22.53
N GLU A 85 -0.77 0.37 -22.75
CA GLU A 85 -1.18 0.77 -24.10
C GLU A 85 -0.18 1.69 -24.79
N ASP A 86 0.36 2.66 -24.05
CA ASP A 86 1.35 3.60 -24.57
C ASP A 86 2.66 2.89 -24.90
N LEU A 87 3.06 1.87 -24.13
CA LEU A 87 4.21 1.01 -24.43
C LEU A 87 4.07 0.26 -25.75
N LEU A 88 2.87 -0.26 -26.05
CA LEU A 88 2.60 -0.94 -27.31
C LEU A 88 2.65 0.02 -28.51
N LYS A 89 2.16 1.25 -28.33
CA LYS A 89 2.13 2.28 -29.38
C LYS A 89 3.51 2.91 -29.59
N ASN A 90 4.26 3.13 -28.51
CA ASN A 90 5.53 3.83 -28.47
C ASN A 90 6.53 3.02 -27.62
N PRO A 91 7.13 1.94 -28.18
CA PRO A 91 8.10 1.14 -27.45
C PRO A 91 9.33 1.99 -27.15
N THR A 92 9.50 2.38 -25.89
CA THR A 92 10.73 3.01 -25.40
C THR A 92 11.50 2.03 -24.51
N SER A 93 12.76 2.33 -24.19
CA SER A 93 13.52 1.51 -23.26
C SER A 93 12.96 1.69 -21.85
N TYR A 94 12.50 0.61 -21.23
CA TYR A 94 12.10 0.60 -19.83
C TYR A 94 12.94 -0.40 -19.04
N GLU A 95 12.94 -0.16 -17.75
CA GLU A 95 13.73 -0.87 -16.76
C GLU A 95 12.96 -2.10 -16.26
N ILE A 96 13.71 -3.15 -15.91
CA ILE A 96 13.16 -4.35 -15.28
C ILE A 96 13.25 -4.16 -13.77
N ILE A 97 12.15 -4.37 -13.05
CA ILE A 97 12.16 -4.27 -11.60
C ILE A 97 12.55 -5.64 -11.04
N ARG A 98 13.72 -5.73 -10.41
CA ARG A 98 14.25 -6.99 -9.87
C ARG A 98 13.66 -7.37 -8.53
N ASP A 99 13.35 -6.38 -7.71
CA ASP A 99 12.83 -6.59 -6.36
C ASP A 99 12.04 -5.36 -5.91
N VAL A 100 11.07 -5.60 -5.04
CA VAL A 100 10.28 -4.58 -4.36
C VAL A 100 10.00 -5.05 -2.95
N SER A 101 10.30 -4.23 -1.94
CA SER A 101 10.01 -4.56 -0.54
C SER A 101 9.42 -3.37 0.20
N ILE A 102 8.40 -3.64 1.03
CA ILE A 102 7.81 -2.68 1.95
C ILE A 102 8.58 -2.77 3.26
N GLU A 103 9.34 -1.71 3.55
CA GLU A 103 10.15 -1.62 4.77
C GLU A 103 9.32 -1.09 5.95
N ARG A 104 8.37 -0.19 5.66
CA ARG A 104 7.49 0.40 6.66
C ARG A 104 6.13 0.71 6.07
N CYS A 105 5.08 0.46 6.86
CA CYS A 105 3.71 0.83 6.56
C CYS A 105 3.09 1.44 7.82
N GLN A 106 2.50 2.62 7.70
CA GLN A 106 1.83 3.30 8.81
C GLN A 106 0.53 3.92 8.34
N SER A 107 -0.58 3.60 8.99
CA SER A 107 -1.85 4.27 8.73
C SER A 107 -1.78 5.75 9.15
N ILE A 108 -2.15 6.65 8.24
CA ILE A 108 -2.18 8.10 8.48
C ILE A 108 -3.59 8.68 8.42
N GLU A 109 -4.53 7.98 7.78
CA GLU A 109 -5.92 8.42 7.68
C GLU A 109 -6.87 7.24 7.43
N MET A 110 -8.06 7.29 8.04
CA MET A 110 -9.13 6.30 7.86
C MET A 110 -10.45 7.03 7.64
N GLU A 111 -10.97 6.99 6.41
CA GLU A 111 -12.22 7.65 6.03
C GLU A 111 -13.17 6.67 5.36
N GLY A 112 -14.16 6.18 6.12
CA GLY A 112 -15.20 5.30 5.58
C GLY A 112 -14.64 4.01 4.97
N SER A 113 -14.75 3.88 3.65
CA SER A 113 -14.22 2.75 2.87
C SER A 113 -12.77 2.95 2.39
N ASN A 114 -12.16 4.10 2.70
CA ASN A 114 -10.81 4.44 2.25
C ASN A 114 -9.85 4.47 3.43
N ARG A 115 -8.62 4.07 3.18
CA ARG A 115 -7.51 4.17 4.13
C ARG A 115 -6.27 4.67 3.42
N THR A 116 -5.59 5.58 4.08
CA THR A 116 -4.36 6.17 3.58
C THR A 116 -3.21 5.74 4.46
N TYR A 117 -2.14 5.28 3.84
CA TYR A 117 -0.93 4.82 4.50
C TYR A 117 0.27 5.62 4.01
N LEU A 118 1.20 5.85 4.92
CA LEU A 118 2.56 6.24 4.60
C LEU A 118 3.38 4.95 4.48
N VAL A 119 3.94 4.69 3.30
CA VAL A 119 4.59 3.43 2.97
C VAL A 119 5.98 3.71 2.42
N GLU A 120 6.99 3.13 3.06
CA GLU A 120 8.38 3.16 2.61
C GLU A 120 8.64 1.91 1.78
N ILE A 121 8.98 2.12 0.50
CA ILE A 121 9.20 1.04 -0.45
C ILE A 121 10.64 1.10 -0.95
N PHE A 122 11.33 -0.03 -0.83
CA PHE A 122 12.63 -0.26 -1.39
C PHE A 122 12.50 -0.97 -2.75
N TRP A 123 13.14 -0.42 -3.77
CA TRP A 123 13.12 -0.89 -5.14
C TRP A 123 14.51 -1.30 -5.59
N VAL A 124 14.60 -2.42 -6.30
CA VAL A 124 15.80 -2.79 -7.05
C VAL A 124 15.44 -2.81 -8.52
N VAL A 125 16.05 -1.94 -9.31
CA VAL A 125 15.74 -1.74 -10.72
C VAL A 125 16.97 -2.04 -11.56
N GLU A 126 16.79 -2.71 -12.70
CA GLU A 126 17.84 -2.99 -13.67
C GLU A 126 17.63 -2.16 -14.93
N ALA A 127 18.60 -1.28 -15.20
CA ALA A 127 18.66 -0.43 -16.37
C ALA A 127 20.02 -0.61 -17.06
N TYR A 128 20.05 -0.95 -18.35
CA TYR A 128 21.28 -1.06 -19.14
C TYR A 128 22.41 -1.89 -18.47
N GLU A 129 22.07 -3.03 -17.86
CA GLU A 129 22.99 -3.92 -17.12
C GLU A 129 23.52 -3.37 -15.78
N GLU A 130 23.03 -2.21 -15.34
CA GLU A 130 23.31 -1.66 -14.01
C GLU A 130 22.12 -1.86 -13.07
N LEU A 131 22.41 -2.24 -11.83
CA LEU A 131 21.43 -2.32 -10.76
C LEU A 131 21.39 -1.00 -9.99
N HIS A 132 20.21 -0.38 -9.98
CA HIS A 132 19.90 0.77 -9.16
C HIS A 132 19.04 0.36 -7.97
N ARG A 133 19.23 1.05 -6.84
CA ARG A 133 18.49 0.83 -5.60
C ARG A 133 17.89 2.15 -5.17
N GLU A 134 16.58 2.16 -4.94
CA GLU A 134 15.85 3.35 -4.52
C GLU A 134 15.02 3.02 -3.29
N GLU A 135 15.02 3.92 -2.31
CA GLU A 135 14.15 3.86 -1.15
C GLU A 135 13.28 5.10 -1.19
N VAL A 136 11.97 4.89 -1.30
CA VAL A 136 11.02 5.95 -1.62
C VAL A 136 9.80 5.83 -0.73
N GLU A 137 9.41 6.95 -0.13
CA GLU A 137 8.22 7.04 0.70
C GLU A 137 7.02 7.51 -0.13
N TYR A 138 5.91 6.77 -0.04
CA TYR A 138 4.67 7.02 -0.77
C TYR A 138 3.50 7.24 0.18
N ILE A 139 2.59 8.10 -0.24
CA ILE A 139 1.22 8.13 0.26
C ILE A 139 0.42 7.13 -0.57
N VAL A 140 -0.05 6.07 0.06
CA VAL A 140 -0.79 4.96 -0.57
C VAL A 140 -2.24 5.00 -0.15
N ILE A 141 -3.15 4.94 -1.12
CA ILE A 141 -4.61 4.98 -0.90
C ILE A 141 -5.19 3.60 -1.22
N MET A 142 -5.82 3.00 -0.22
CA MET A 142 -6.53 1.73 -0.31
C MET A 142 -8.04 1.98 -0.23
N GLU A 143 -8.81 1.32 -1.09
CA GLU A 143 -10.28 1.35 -1.09
C GLU A 143 -10.84 -0.05 -0.82
N LYS A 144 -11.88 -0.14 0.01
CA LYS A 144 -12.59 -1.38 0.30
C LYS A 144 -13.79 -1.56 -0.63
N ILE A 145 -13.70 -2.54 -1.54
CA ILE A 145 -14.75 -2.90 -2.50
C ILE A 145 -15.14 -4.36 -2.30
N ASN A 146 -16.44 -4.64 -2.11
CA ASN A 146 -16.96 -6.01 -1.91
C ASN A 146 -16.18 -6.79 -0.82
N ASP A 147 -15.93 -6.14 0.31
CA ASP A 147 -15.14 -6.65 1.43
C ASP A 147 -13.66 -6.95 1.17
N LYS A 148 -13.13 -6.56 0.02
CA LYS A 148 -11.71 -6.66 -0.33
C LYS A 148 -11.05 -5.27 -0.36
N TRP A 149 -9.88 -5.14 0.25
CA TRP A 149 -9.04 -3.96 0.10
C TRP A 149 -8.32 -4.02 -1.25
N LEU A 150 -8.33 -2.91 -2.00
CA LEU A 150 -7.66 -2.77 -3.29
C LEU A 150 -6.85 -1.47 -3.29
N LEU A 151 -5.71 -1.49 -3.97
CA LEU A 151 -4.89 -0.30 -4.18
C LEU A 151 -5.59 0.63 -5.18
N SER A 152 -6.00 1.82 -4.74
CA SER A 152 -6.70 2.80 -5.56
C SER A 152 -5.75 3.82 -6.17
N ASP A 153 -4.73 4.25 -5.40
CA ASP A 153 -3.74 5.23 -5.86
C ASP A 153 -2.48 5.21 -4.99
N TYR A 154 -1.38 5.77 -5.50
CA TYR A 154 -0.19 6.08 -4.70
C TYR A 154 0.63 7.22 -5.33
N GLN A 155 1.22 8.05 -4.48
CA GLN A 155 2.04 9.19 -4.91
C GLN A 155 3.23 9.40 -4.00
N LEU A 156 4.29 10.01 -4.54
CA LEU A 156 5.47 10.37 -3.76
C LEU A 156 5.08 11.27 -2.59
N ASN A 157 5.56 10.93 -1.38
CA ASN A 157 5.51 11.85 -0.26
C ASN A 157 6.57 12.93 -0.47
N ARG A 158 6.16 14.19 -0.69
CA ARG A 158 7.05 15.33 -0.99
C ARG A 158 7.11 16.33 0.14
#